data_AF-A0A957RBG7-F1
#
_entry.id   AF-A0A957RBG7-F1
#
_cell.length_a   1.000
_cell.length_b   1.000
_cell.length_c   1.000
_cell.angle_alpha   90.00
_cell.angle_beta   90.00
_cell.angle_gamma   90.00
#
_symmetry.space_group_name_H-M   'P 1'
#
loop_
_entity.id
_entity.type
_entity.pdbx_description
1 polymer ?
#
loop_
_entity_poly.entity_id
_entity_poly.type
_entity_poly.pdbx_seq_one_letter_code
_entity_poly.pdbx_strand_id
1 'polypeptide(L)'
;FHLIMSGINFLTKPKRTSLGTLDPINFEDESQELFGVNSIEQLPWTHLVDAYSCIMCNRCQDVCPAYTTGKELSPSALEVNKRYYLNEHLADVAGGKESEFSLIDFAISESAVWACTACGACVDICPVGNEPMFDILYIRRYQMLMENSFPDELKTAYRGMERNGNPWNISARDRMKWADGLEVPTIDENPDFDLLWWVGCAPSYDPRAQDTARALAKVLNAAGVNFAVLGEMERCTGDSARRSGNEALFFELAQGNIETINEVMGEQKRRIVTTCPHCLQTLGKEYSQYGGDYEVIHHTQLLSELTAAKKISVERSKEVDMITFHDPCYLGRQNGIVEEPRQLLLDTNAFVIEMPRHGKQSFCCGAGGAQMWKEEEHGTAPVNVTRYNEAAATGAKTIAVGCPFCMTMIEDGVKTKEMEEKVQVRDIAEIVAEAMKKKPAAKPAEPEA
;
A
#
# COMPACT_ATOMS: atom_id res chain seq x y z
N PHE A 1 -3.56 26.06 25.70
CA PHE A 1 -2.30 25.69 25.03
C PHE A 1 -2.56 24.89 23.76
N HIS A 2 -3.21 23.71 23.83
CA HIS A 2 -3.49 22.89 22.64
C HIS A 2 -4.20 23.67 21.50
N LEU A 3 -5.18 24.54 21.77
CA LEU A 3 -5.85 25.34 20.72
C LEU A 3 -4.89 26.19 19.87
N ILE A 4 -3.85 26.76 20.49
CA ILE A 4 -2.82 27.55 19.80
C ILE A 4 -1.90 26.61 19.03
N MET A 5 -1.45 25.54 19.68
CA MET A 5 -0.53 24.57 19.08
C MET A 5 -1.17 23.84 17.90
N SER A 6 -2.46 23.51 17.94
CA SER A 6 -3.18 22.93 16.80
C SER A 6 -3.16 23.86 15.59
N GLY A 7 -3.34 25.17 15.80
CA GLY A 7 -3.23 26.16 14.73
C GLY A 7 -1.82 26.22 14.13
N ILE A 8 -0.79 26.20 14.99
CA ILE A 8 0.61 26.10 14.54
C ILE A 8 0.81 24.80 13.75
N ASN A 9 0.35 23.66 14.26
CA ASN A 9 0.55 22.36 13.64
C ASN A 9 0.03 22.32 12.20
N PHE A 10 -1.18 22.82 11.97
CA PHE A 10 -1.74 22.90 10.60
C PHE A 10 -0.96 23.85 9.69
N LEU A 11 -0.48 24.98 10.22
CA LEU A 11 0.28 25.97 9.44
C LEU A 11 1.69 25.49 9.11
N THR A 12 2.27 24.63 9.93
CA THR A 12 3.67 24.23 9.85
C THR A 12 3.85 22.80 9.35
N LYS A 13 2.74 22.11 9.02
CA LYS A 13 2.77 20.75 8.51
C LYS A 13 3.65 20.64 7.26
N PRO A 14 4.54 19.62 7.19
CA PRO A 14 5.29 19.35 5.97
C PRO A 14 4.35 19.12 4.80
N LYS A 15 4.70 19.67 3.64
CA LYS A 15 3.99 19.36 2.39
C LYS A 15 4.40 17.95 1.95
N ARG A 16 3.43 17.03 1.90
CA ARG A 16 3.61 15.65 1.43
C ARG A 16 2.81 15.42 0.15
N THR A 17 3.31 14.57 -0.75
CA THR A 17 2.60 14.18 -1.99
C THR A 17 1.41 13.27 -1.72
N SER A 18 1.42 12.54 -0.58
CA SER A 18 0.27 11.82 -0.04
C SER A 18 0.37 11.65 1.49
N LEU A 19 -0.71 11.18 2.12
CA LEU A 19 -0.79 10.95 3.56
C LEU A 19 0.30 10.01 4.11
N GLY A 20 0.75 9.03 3.31
CA GLY A 20 1.72 8.02 3.74
C GLY A 20 3.14 8.24 3.24
N THR A 21 3.40 9.35 2.55
CA THR A 21 4.73 9.63 1.96
C THR A 21 5.73 9.98 3.05
N LEU A 22 6.75 9.14 3.25
CA LEU A 22 7.82 9.38 4.21
C LEU A 22 8.82 10.42 3.70
N ASP A 23 9.50 11.14 4.59
CA ASP A 23 10.62 12.02 4.20
C ASP A 23 11.84 11.20 3.76
N PRO A 24 12.56 11.60 2.70
CA PRO A 24 13.71 10.85 2.21
C PRO A 24 14.89 10.97 3.18
N ILE A 25 15.74 9.95 3.19
CA ILE A 25 17.08 10.03 3.79
C ILE A 25 18.07 10.41 2.69
N ASN A 26 18.94 11.38 2.96
CA ASN A 26 20.01 11.74 2.05
C ASN A 26 21.25 10.88 2.33
N PHE A 27 21.34 9.73 1.67
CA PHE A 27 22.52 8.85 1.81
C PHE A 27 23.81 9.43 1.20
N GLU A 28 23.73 10.53 0.46
CA GLU A 28 24.89 11.24 -0.09
C GLU A 28 25.46 12.28 0.89
N ASP A 29 24.76 12.59 1.98
CA ASP A 29 25.26 13.50 3.01
C ASP A 29 26.23 12.75 3.94
N GLU A 30 27.53 12.89 3.67
CA GLU A 30 28.59 12.31 4.50
C GLU A 30 28.62 12.83 5.95
N SER A 31 27.91 13.93 6.25
CA SER A 31 27.78 14.45 7.63
C SER A 31 26.65 13.79 8.42
N GLN A 32 25.79 13.00 7.76
CA GLN A 32 24.68 12.31 8.41
C GLN A 32 25.16 11.01 9.07
N GLU A 33 25.33 11.05 10.40
CA GLU A 33 25.77 9.88 11.19
C GLU A 33 24.59 9.08 11.78
N LEU A 34 23.38 9.65 11.79
CA LEU A 34 22.17 9.05 12.37
C LEU A 34 21.06 8.92 11.33
N PHE A 35 20.48 7.72 11.27
CA PHE A 35 19.37 7.41 10.38
C PHE A 35 18.15 6.97 11.20
N GLY A 36 17.07 7.75 11.16
CA GLY A 36 15.88 7.53 11.99
C GLY A 36 15.91 8.30 13.30
N VAL A 37 15.08 7.88 14.26
CA VAL A 37 14.90 8.56 15.55
C VAL A 37 14.88 7.54 16.69
N ASN A 38 15.76 7.74 17.68
CA ASN A 38 15.79 7.00 18.93
C ASN A 38 15.28 7.83 20.11
N SER A 39 15.68 9.09 20.19
CA SER A 39 15.38 10.01 21.30
C SER A 39 14.44 11.13 20.87
N ILE A 40 13.77 11.77 21.83
CA ILE A 40 12.73 12.77 21.52
C ILE A 40 13.27 14.00 20.79
N GLU A 41 14.47 14.47 21.12
CA GLU A 41 15.13 15.61 20.49
C GLU A 41 15.52 15.36 19.02
N GLN A 42 15.54 14.11 18.58
CA GLN A 42 15.83 13.72 17.20
C GLN A 42 14.57 13.75 16.31
N LEU A 43 13.38 13.81 16.89
CA LEU A 43 12.14 13.98 16.11
C LEU A 43 12.16 15.31 15.36
N PRO A 44 11.60 15.38 14.14
CA PRO A 44 11.42 16.67 13.49
C PRO A 44 10.56 17.58 14.38
N TRP A 45 10.90 18.86 14.44
CA TRP A 45 10.28 19.80 15.38
C TRP A 45 8.75 19.86 15.29
N THR A 46 8.16 19.60 14.12
CA THR A 46 6.70 19.51 13.94
C THR A 46 6.08 18.34 14.72
N HIS A 47 6.82 17.27 14.97
CA HIS A 47 6.38 16.11 15.74
C HIS A 47 6.48 16.35 17.26
N LEU A 48 7.29 17.34 17.68
CA LEU A 48 7.25 17.89 19.04
C LEU A 48 6.01 18.79 19.23
N VAL A 49 5.64 19.54 18.18
CA VAL A 49 4.40 20.33 18.16
C VAL A 49 3.16 19.43 18.22
N ASP A 50 3.19 18.25 17.60
CA ASP A 50 2.12 17.25 17.70
C ASP A 50 1.79 16.89 19.15
N ALA A 51 2.80 16.62 19.98
CA ALA A 51 2.62 16.26 21.38
C ALA A 51 1.83 17.33 22.14
N TYR A 52 2.12 18.61 21.89
CA TYR A 52 1.43 19.75 22.50
C TYR A 52 0.08 20.09 21.86
N SER A 53 -0.11 19.73 20.59
CA SER A 53 -1.36 19.88 19.85
C SER A 53 -2.39 18.83 20.25
N CYS A 54 -1.92 17.67 20.72
CA CYS A 54 -2.78 16.56 21.14
C CYS A 54 -3.82 16.99 22.19
N ILE A 55 -5.09 16.74 21.86
CA ILE A 55 -6.26 17.01 22.73
C ILE A 55 -6.72 15.78 23.51
N MET A 56 -5.98 14.67 23.44
CA MET A 56 -6.25 13.43 24.20
C MET A 56 -7.66 12.86 23.95
N CYS A 57 -8.17 12.99 22.72
CA CYS A 57 -9.53 12.54 22.35
C CYS A 57 -9.63 11.06 21.95
N ASN A 58 -8.50 10.34 21.88
CA ASN A 58 -8.39 8.92 21.53
C ASN A 58 -8.91 8.47 20.15
N ARG A 59 -9.37 9.38 19.28
CA ARG A 59 -9.84 9.01 17.92
C ARG A 59 -8.82 8.21 17.12
N CYS A 60 -7.54 8.60 17.17
CA CYS A 60 -6.46 7.90 16.49
C CYS A 60 -6.21 6.48 17.02
N GLN A 61 -6.52 6.24 18.29
CA GLN A 61 -6.48 4.94 18.93
C GLN A 61 -7.70 4.09 18.51
N ASP A 62 -8.90 4.67 18.52
CA ASP A 62 -10.16 3.97 18.20
C ASP A 62 -10.24 3.49 16.75
N VAL A 63 -9.52 4.14 15.82
CA VAL A 63 -9.42 3.71 14.42
C VAL A 63 -8.18 2.86 14.14
N CYS A 64 -7.29 2.68 15.11
CA CYS A 64 -6.06 1.92 14.92
C CYS A 64 -6.38 0.41 14.83
N PRO A 65 -6.02 -0.27 13.73
CA PRO A 65 -6.29 -1.71 13.60
C PRO A 65 -5.54 -2.53 14.64
N ALA A 66 -4.32 -2.13 15.00
CA ALA A 66 -3.57 -2.81 16.04
C ALA A 66 -4.23 -2.67 17.42
N TYR A 67 -4.57 -1.44 17.82
CA TYR A 67 -5.20 -1.19 19.12
C TYR A 67 -6.54 -1.92 19.27
N THR A 68 -7.41 -1.78 18.28
CA THR A 68 -8.77 -2.34 18.32
C THR A 68 -8.80 -3.88 18.30
N THR A 69 -7.69 -4.50 17.92
CA THR A 69 -7.51 -5.95 18.01
C THR A 69 -6.73 -6.40 19.24
N GLY A 70 -6.50 -5.49 20.19
CA GLY A 70 -5.95 -5.77 21.52
C GLY A 70 -4.43 -5.79 21.59
N LYS A 71 -3.73 -5.22 20.60
CA LYS A 71 -2.27 -5.06 20.65
C LYS A 71 -1.88 -3.83 21.46
N GLU A 72 -0.61 -3.77 21.84
CA GLU A 72 -0.07 -2.68 22.67
C GLU A 72 -0.07 -1.31 21.99
N LEU A 73 -0.08 -1.25 20.64
CA LEU A 73 0.01 0.01 19.91
C LEU A 73 -1.19 0.94 20.15
N SER A 74 -0.95 2.06 20.83
CA SER A 74 -1.85 3.21 20.86
C SER A 74 -1.17 4.48 20.32
N PRO A 75 -1.60 4.98 19.15
CA PRO A 75 -1.14 6.27 18.63
C PRO A 75 -1.48 7.46 19.55
N SER A 76 -2.54 7.34 20.35
CA SER A 76 -2.92 8.38 21.33
C SER A 76 -1.93 8.39 22.50
N ALA A 77 -1.59 7.22 23.03
CA ALA A 77 -0.64 7.09 24.13
C ALA A 77 0.74 7.62 23.74
N LEU A 78 1.21 7.34 22.52
CA LEU A 78 2.48 7.89 22.00
C LEU A 78 2.52 9.42 22.12
N GLU A 79 1.51 10.12 21.61
CA GLU A 79 1.44 11.59 21.69
C GLU A 79 1.34 12.12 23.13
N VAL A 80 0.58 11.43 23.97
CA VAL A 80 0.39 11.79 25.38
C VAL A 80 1.68 11.61 26.17
N ASN A 81 2.37 10.50 25.99
CA ASN A 81 3.63 10.18 26.66
C ASN A 81 4.74 11.15 26.25
N LYS A 82 4.87 11.46 24.95
CA LYS A 82 5.77 12.53 24.46
C LYS A 82 5.50 13.85 25.18
N ARG A 83 4.22 14.23 25.33
CA ARG A 83 3.85 15.49 25.98
C ARG A 83 4.25 15.53 27.45
N TYR A 84 4.02 14.44 28.19
CA TYR A 84 4.43 14.38 29.60
C TYR A 84 5.94 14.48 29.75
N TYR A 85 6.70 13.73 28.95
CA TYR A 85 8.16 13.80 28.95
C TYR A 85 8.65 15.22 28.63
N LEU A 86 8.12 15.86 27.59
CA LEU A 86 8.50 17.24 27.24
C LEU A 86 8.18 18.22 28.36
N ASN A 87 7.08 18.06 29.11
CA ASN A 87 6.79 18.98 30.21
C ASN A 87 7.78 18.85 31.38
N GLU A 88 8.28 17.64 31.63
CA GLU A 88 9.24 17.38 32.72
C GLU A 88 10.67 17.76 32.32
N HIS A 89 11.02 17.62 31.03
CA HIS A 89 12.39 17.77 30.53
C HIS A 89 12.58 18.96 29.57
N LEU A 90 11.61 19.88 29.44
CA LEU A 90 11.64 20.95 28.43
C LEU A 90 12.94 21.77 28.45
N ALA A 91 13.44 22.11 29.64
CA ALA A 91 14.64 22.93 29.78
C ALA A 91 15.89 22.21 29.28
N ASP A 92 15.96 20.89 29.46
CA ASP A 92 17.09 20.07 29.03
C ASP A 92 17.04 19.85 27.52
N VAL A 93 15.87 19.48 26.98
CA VAL A 93 15.65 19.31 25.53
C VAL A 93 15.91 20.62 24.79
N ALA A 94 15.36 21.75 25.27
CA ALA A 94 15.60 23.07 24.67
C ALA A 94 17.05 23.55 24.83
N GLY A 95 17.76 23.06 25.85
CA GLY A 95 19.18 23.29 26.07
C GLY A 95 20.10 22.43 25.22
N GLY A 96 19.56 21.53 24.39
CA GLY A 96 20.33 20.61 23.55
C GLY A 96 21.01 19.49 24.32
N LYS A 97 20.51 19.16 25.52
CA LYS A 97 20.97 17.98 26.25
C LYS A 97 20.34 16.72 25.66
N GLU A 98 21.13 15.67 25.54
CA GLU A 98 20.65 14.35 25.15
C GLU A 98 19.73 13.78 26.23
N SER A 99 18.64 13.14 25.78
CA SER A 99 17.68 12.50 26.66
C SER A 99 18.26 11.20 27.26
N GLU A 100 18.02 10.97 28.56
CA GLU A 100 18.45 9.73 29.25
C GLU A 100 17.70 8.49 28.74
N PHE A 101 16.46 8.67 28.29
CA PHE A 101 15.57 7.61 27.85
C PHE A 101 15.26 7.74 26.35
N SER A 102 15.26 6.61 25.66
CA SER A 102 14.79 6.54 24.27
C SER A 102 13.27 6.60 24.21
N LEU A 103 12.72 6.86 23.01
CA LEU A 103 11.28 6.83 22.76
C LEU A 103 10.66 5.46 23.09
N ILE A 104 11.43 4.37 22.95
CA ILE A 104 10.91 3.03 23.26
C ILE A 104 10.86 2.74 24.77
N ASP A 105 11.61 3.50 25.57
CA ASP A 105 11.63 3.34 27.03
C ASP A 105 10.40 3.97 27.71
N PHE A 106 9.91 5.10 27.19
CA PHE A 106 8.83 5.85 27.84
C PHE A 106 7.61 6.15 26.95
N ALA A 107 7.77 6.23 25.63
CA ALA A 107 6.72 6.73 24.74
C ALA A 107 5.88 5.61 24.11
N ILE A 108 6.53 4.53 23.66
CA ILE A 108 5.91 3.42 22.93
C ILE A 108 6.70 2.12 23.14
N SER A 109 6.05 0.97 23.33
CA SER A 109 6.80 -0.30 23.44
C SER A 109 7.35 -0.77 22.10
N GLU A 110 8.38 -1.62 22.12
CA GLU A 110 8.91 -2.24 20.89
C GLU A 110 7.85 -3.09 20.17
N SER A 111 7.00 -3.80 20.91
CA SER A 111 5.86 -4.51 20.30
C SER A 111 4.90 -3.54 19.60
N ALA A 112 4.61 -2.39 20.20
CA ALA A 112 3.77 -1.38 19.58
C ALA A 112 4.39 -0.77 18.31
N VAL A 113 5.72 -0.57 18.28
CA VAL A 113 6.44 -0.11 17.09
C VAL A 113 6.22 -1.08 15.92
N TRP A 114 6.38 -2.38 16.16
CA TRP A 114 6.25 -3.39 15.12
C TRP A 114 4.80 -3.77 14.80
N ALA A 115 3.82 -3.44 15.64
CA ALA A 115 2.39 -3.61 15.34
C ALA A 115 1.80 -2.60 14.34
N CYS A 116 2.52 -1.53 14.01
CA CYS A 116 2.02 -0.51 13.08
C CYS A 116 1.93 -1.05 11.63
N THR A 117 0.74 -0.92 11.03
CA THR A 117 0.48 -1.34 9.64
C THR A 117 0.73 -0.24 8.61
N ALA A 118 1.23 0.93 9.03
CA ALA A 118 1.44 2.12 8.19
C ALA A 118 0.21 2.51 7.33
N CYS A 119 -1.01 2.22 7.79
CA CYS A 119 -2.22 2.45 7.00
C CYS A 119 -2.68 3.92 7.02
N GLY A 120 -2.14 4.76 7.90
CA GLY A 120 -2.46 6.18 8.00
C GLY A 120 -3.79 6.53 8.68
N ALA A 121 -4.54 5.55 9.23
CA ALA A 121 -5.84 5.84 9.85
C ALA A 121 -5.74 6.85 11.02
N CYS A 122 -4.69 6.75 11.83
CA CYS A 122 -4.44 7.67 12.95
C CYS A 122 -4.15 9.10 12.49
N VAL A 123 -3.51 9.27 11.34
CA VAL A 123 -3.16 10.57 10.76
C VAL A 123 -4.40 11.22 10.13
N ASP A 124 -5.17 10.45 9.37
CA ASP A 124 -6.38 10.93 8.68
C ASP A 124 -7.48 11.39 9.65
N ILE A 125 -7.69 10.67 10.76
CA ILE A 125 -8.75 10.98 11.71
C ILE A 125 -8.42 12.15 12.66
N CYS A 126 -7.16 12.59 12.72
CA CYS A 126 -6.69 13.50 13.76
C CYS A 126 -7.24 14.92 13.54
N PRO A 127 -8.07 15.48 14.47
CA PRO A 127 -8.68 16.79 14.29
C PRO A 127 -7.69 17.95 14.46
N VAL A 128 -6.48 17.67 14.95
CA VAL A 128 -5.42 18.65 15.24
C VAL A 128 -4.15 18.39 14.42
N GLY A 129 -4.24 17.48 13.45
CA GLY A 129 -3.17 17.25 12.48
C GLY A 129 -2.04 16.33 12.93
N ASN A 130 -2.02 15.79 14.14
CA ASN A 130 -0.90 14.94 14.58
C ASN A 130 -0.63 13.75 13.66
N GLU A 131 0.65 13.40 13.52
CA GLU A 131 1.12 12.36 12.59
C GLU A 131 1.89 11.20 13.28
N PRO A 132 1.34 10.55 14.32
CA PRO A 132 2.07 9.56 15.14
C PRO A 132 2.58 8.35 14.36
N MET A 133 2.02 8.07 13.18
CA MET A 133 2.51 7.01 12.30
C MET A 133 3.96 7.24 11.88
N PHE A 134 4.34 8.49 11.61
CA PHE A 134 5.68 8.80 11.12
C PHE A 134 6.74 8.62 12.21
N ASP A 135 6.45 9.00 13.46
CA ASP A 135 7.33 8.73 14.60
C ASP A 135 7.67 7.24 14.69
N ILE A 136 6.65 6.37 14.57
CA ILE A 136 6.85 4.91 14.60
C ILE A 136 7.74 4.45 13.45
N LEU A 137 7.53 4.97 12.24
CA LEU A 137 8.35 4.61 11.08
C LEU A 137 9.79 5.15 11.20
N TYR A 138 9.99 6.29 11.85
CA TYR A 138 11.31 6.85 12.14
C TYR A 138 12.05 6.06 13.22
N ILE A 139 11.33 5.54 14.22
CA ILE A 139 11.90 4.59 15.19
C ILE A 139 12.33 3.31 14.46
N ARG A 140 11.51 2.75 13.57
CA ARG A 140 11.90 1.57 12.77
C ARG A 140 13.14 1.82 11.91
N ARG A 141 13.30 3.01 11.33
CA ARG A 141 14.51 3.39 10.59
C ARG A 141 15.75 3.31 11.48
N TYR A 142 15.67 3.83 12.70
CA TYR A 142 16.77 3.76 13.65
C TYR A 142 17.09 2.34 14.07
N GLN A 143 16.08 1.57 14.49
CA GLN A 143 16.27 0.17 14.86
C GLN A 143 16.90 -0.64 13.71
N MET A 144 16.43 -0.43 12.47
CA MET A 144 16.97 -1.11 11.29
C MET A 144 18.40 -0.69 10.95
N LEU A 145 18.65 0.61 10.78
CA LEU A 145 19.87 1.12 10.17
C LEU A 145 21.01 1.33 11.17
N MET A 146 20.68 1.60 12.44
CA MET A 146 21.66 1.87 13.48
C MET A 146 21.89 0.68 14.40
N GLU A 147 20.84 -0.07 14.73
CA GLU A 147 20.92 -1.17 15.72
C GLU A 147 20.87 -2.56 15.09
N ASN A 148 20.49 -2.67 13.81
CA ASN A 148 20.19 -3.94 13.16
C ASN A 148 19.17 -4.78 13.98
N SER A 149 18.19 -4.09 14.57
CA SER A 149 17.07 -4.64 15.34
C SER A 149 15.78 -4.58 14.52
N PHE A 150 15.20 -5.75 14.23
CA PHE A 150 13.95 -5.90 13.50
C PHE A 150 13.46 -7.36 13.60
N PRO A 151 12.17 -7.65 13.34
CA PRO A 151 11.63 -9.01 13.35
C PRO A 151 12.37 -9.94 12.38
N ASP A 152 12.80 -11.09 12.88
CA ASP A 152 13.65 -12.05 12.15
C ASP A 152 12.99 -12.60 10.89
N GLU A 153 11.66 -12.69 10.88
CA GLU A 153 10.85 -13.15 9.75
C GLU A 153 11.06 -12.28 8.50
N LEU A 154 11.38 -10.99 8.67
CA LEU A 154 11.62 -10.05 7.56
C LEU A 154 12.91 -10.37 6.79
N LYS A 155 13.86 -11.13 7.38
CA LYS A 155 15.15 -11.46 6.76
C LYS A 155 14.99 -12.14 5.41
N THR A 156 13.98 -13.00 5.26
CA THR A 156 13.74 -13.70 3.98
C THR A 156 13.31 -12.72 2.89
N ALA A 157 12.41 -11.79 3.21
CA ALA A 157 11.96 -10.78 2.27
C ALA A 157 13.10 -9.83 1.85
N TYR A 158 13.95 -9.41 2.79
CA TYR A 158 15.12 -8.58 2.47
C TYR A 158 16.10 -9.31 1.54
N ARG A 159 16.50 -10.54 1.87
CA ARG A 159 17.39 -11.32 1.01
C ARG A 159 16.81 -11.54 -0.38
N GLY A 160 15.50 -11.75 -0.47
CA GLY A 160 14.81 -11.87 -1.76
C GLY A 160 14.90 -10.57 -2.57
N MET A 161 14.65 -9.43 -1.94
CA MET A 161 14.74 -8.11 -2.59
C MET A 161 16.17 -7.78 -3.03
N GLU A 162 17.17 -8.07 -2.20
CA GLU A 162 18.59 -7.87 -2.51
C GLU A 162 19.05 -8.77 -3.67
N ARG A 163 18.77 -10.09 -3.59
CA ARG A 163 19.35 -11.07 -4.51
C ARG A 163 18.55 -11.30 -5.78
N ASN A 164 17.23 -11.25 -5.67
CA ASN A 164 16.31 -11.61 -6.74
C ASN A 164 15.40 -10.45 -7.16
N GLY A 165 15.53 -9.27 -6.53
CA GLY A 165 14.68 -8.11 -6.81
C GLY A 165 13.23 -8.29 -6.38
N ASN A 166 12.87 -9.27 -5.55
CA ASN A 166 11.50 -9.48 -5.08
C ASN A 166 11.43 -10.13 -3.68
N PRO A 167 10.42 -9.79 -2.86
CA PRO A 167 10.36 -10.28 -1.48
C PRO A 167 9.96 -11.76 -1.33
N TRP A 168 9.51 -12.43 -2.40
CA TRP A 168 9.26 -13.88 -2.41
C TRP A 168 10.53 -14.71 -2.55
N ASN A 169 11.68 -14.08 -2.81
CA ASN A 169 12.97 -14.75 -3.01
C ASN A 169 12.93 -15.80 -4.15
N ILE A 170 12.14 -15.52 -5.19
CA ILE A 170 12.02 -16.35 -6.39
C ILE A 170 12.87 -15.74 -7.52
N SER A 171 13.46 -16.57 -8.39
CA SER A 171 14.30 -16.11 -9.51
C SER A 171 13.59 -15.06 -10.40
N ALA A 172 14.32 -14.03 -10.83
CA ALA A 172 13.81 -13.03 -11.79
C ALA A 172 13.37 -13.67 -13.12
N ARG A 173 14.00 -14.77 -13.54
CA ARG A 173 13.64 -15.52 -14.76
C ARG A 173 12.23 -16.11 -14.73
N ASP A 174 11.68 -16.30 -13.53
CA ASP A 174 10.35 -16.86 -13.36
C ASP A 174 9.26 -15.79 -13.42
N ARG A 175 9.63 -14.50 -13.53
CA ARG A 175 8.70 -13.37 -13.42
C ARG A 175 7.60 -13.41 -14.48
N MET A 176 7.89 -13.89 -15.69
CA MET A 176 6.93 -13.92 -16.80
C MET A 176 6.12 -15.21 -16.90
N LYS A 177 6.33 -16.20 -16.01
CA LYS A 177 5.59 -17.48 -16.05
C LYS A 177 4.07 -17.31 -15.96
N TRP A 178 3.61 -16.28 -15.24
CA TRP A 178 2.17 -15.98 -15.14
C TRP A 178 1.54 -15.59 -16.48
N ALA A 179 2.32 -15.18 -17.48
CA ALA A 179 1.85 -14.74 -18.78
C ALA A 179 1.69 -15.90 -19.78
N ASP A 180 2.08 -17.13 -19.42
CA ASP A 180 2.02 -18.29 -20.32
C ASP A 180 0.64 -18.46 -20.97
N GLY A 181 0.61 -18.48 -22.30
CA GLY A 181 -0.62 -18.60 -23.08
C GLY A 181 -1.45 -17.30 -23.21
N LEU A 182 -0.86 -16.14 -22.89
CA LEU A 182 -1.45 -14.82 -23.08
C LEU A 182 -0.55 -13.95 -23.96
N GLU A 183 -1.14 -13.01 -24.68
CA GLU A 183 -0.39 -11.96 -25.38
C GLU A 183 -0.05 -10.85 -24.37
N VAL A 184 1.19 -10.82 -23.90
CA VAL A 184 1.70 -9.82 -22.95
C VAL A 184 3.08 -9.40 -23.46
N PRO A 185 3.16 -8.42 -24.38
CA PRO A 185 4.43 -8.05 -25.00
C PRO A 185 5.37 -7.41 -23.98
N THR A 186 6.65 -7.77 -24.04
CA THR A 186 7.70 -7.01 -23.35
C THR A 186 8.00 -5.71 -24.07
N ILE A 187 8.75 -4.81 -23.43
CA ILE A 187 9.20 -3.58 -24.08
C ILE A 187 10.11 -3.82 -25.29
N ASP A 188 10.80 -4.96 -25.37
CA ASP A 188 11.63 -5.34 -26.52
C ASP A 188 10.76 -5.80 -27.69
N GLU A 189 9.66 -6.49 -27.39
CA GLU A 189 8.69 -6.99 -28.37
C GLU A 189 7.77 -5.86 -28.87
N ASN A 190 7.49 -4.86 -28.03
CA ASN A 190 6.67 -3.69 -28.36
C ASN A 190 7.32 -2.39 -27.83
N PRO A 191 8.29 -1.78 -28.55
CA PRO A 191 8.95 -0.55 -28.11
C PRO A 191 8.09 0.72 -28.23
N ASP A 192 7.04 0.66 -29.07
CA ASP A 192 6.12 1.77 -29.37
C ASP A 192 4.88 1.77 -28.45
N PHE A 193 4.98 1.16 -27.27
CA PHE A 193 3.87 1.08 -26.31
C PHE A 193 3.41 2.46 -25.81
N ASP A 194 2.10 2.61 -25.55
CA ASP A 194 1.53 3.83 -24.97
C ASP A 194 1.42 3.75 -23.43
N LEU A 195 1.34 2.53 -22.89
CA LEU A 195 1.13 2.24 -21.48
C LEU A 195 2.17 1.23 -20.97
N LEU A 196 2.94 1.62 -19.96
CA LEU A 196 3.77 0.66 -19.23
C LEU A 196 2.91 -0.04 -18.18
N TRP A 197 2.82 -1.36 -18.21
CA TRP A 197 2.22 -2.10 -17.11
C TRP A 197 3.30 -2.57 -16.14
N TRP A 198 3.33 -1.92 -14.96
CA TRP A 198 4.10 -2.37 -13.82
C TRP A 198 3.38 -3.53 -13.13
N VAL A 199 3.84 -4.75 -13.39
CA VAL A 199 3.17 -5.99 -12.96
C VAL A 199 3.24 -6.14 -11.43
N GLY A 200 4.38 -5.78 -10.84
CA GLY A 200 4.68 -5.91 -9.42
C GLY A 200 5.03 -7.34 -9.00
N CYS A 201 5.47 -7.49 -7.75
CA CYS A 201 5.95 -8.79 -7.26
C CYS A 201 4.82 -9.81 -7.06
N ALA A 202 3.73 -9.43 -6.38
CA ALA A 202 2.67 -10.39 -6.05
C ALA A 202 2.06 -11.02 -7.32
N PRO A 203 1.61 -10.26 -8.33
CA PRO A 203 1.04 -10.87 -9.53
C PRO A 203 2.07 -11.63 -10.38
N SER A 204 3.38 -11.44 -10.14
CA SER A 204 4.43 -12.22 -10.80
C SER A 204 4.68 -13.57 -10.12
N TYR A 205 4.56 -13.65 -8.80
CA TYR A 205 5.12 -14.75 -8.00
C TYR A 205 4.12 -15.47 -7.09
N ASP A 206 3.03 -14.81 -6.70
CA ASP A 206 1.97 -15.40 -5.89
C ASP A 206 0.89 -16.03 -6.79
N PRO A 207 0.62 -17.34 -6.70
CA PRO A 207 -0.31 -18.03 -7.61
C PRO A 207 -1.71 -17.42 -7.67
N ARG A 208 -2.23 -16.90 -6.55
CA ARG A 208 -3.55 -16.29 -6.51
C ARG A 208 -3.54 -14.91 -7.20
N ALA A 209 -2.54 -14.09 -6.92
CA ALA A 209 -2.38 -12.79 -7.55
C ALA A 209 -2.08 -12.90 -9.06
N GLN A 210 -1.53 -14.02 -9.53
CA GLN A 210 -1.35 -14.28 -10.97
C GLN A 210 -2.70 -14.27 -11.71
N ASP A 211 -3.79 -14.75 -11.11
CA ASP A 211 -5.12 -14.70 -11.73
C ASP A 211 -5.57 -13.26 -12.01
N THR A 212 -5.24 -12.33 -11.11
CA THR A 212 -5.51 -10.89 -11.29
C THR A 212 -4.75 -10.34 -12.51
N ALA A 213 -3.45 -10.66 -12.65
CA ALA A 213 -2.68 -10.25 -13.81
C ALA A 213 -3.23 -10.88 -15.11
N ARG A 214 -3.52 -12.19 -15.10
CA ARG A 214 -4.11 -12.88 -16.24
C ARG A 214 -5.47 -12.30 -16.63
N ALA A 215 -6.29 -11.89 -15.67
CA ALA A 215 -7.55 -11.20 -15.92
C ALA A 215 -7.31 -9.83 -16.57
N LEU A 216 -6.43 -8.99 -16.00
CA LEU A 216 -6.12 -7.68 -16.56
C LEU A 216 -5.55 -7.79 -17.99
N ALA A 217 -4.63 -8.72 -18.25
CA ALA A 217 -4.09 -8.97 -19.60
C ALA A 217 -5.21 -9.25 -20.63
N LYS A 218 -6.18 -10.10 -20.28
CA LYS A 218 -7.34 -10.37 -21.16
C LYS A 218 -8.15 -9.11 -21.44
N VAL A 219 -8.34 -8.26 -20.44
CA VAL A 219 -9.06 -6.98 -20.60
C VAL A 219 -8.30 -6.05 -21.54
N LEU A 220 -6.99 -5.86 -21.31
CA LEU A 220 -6.15 -4.98 -22.13
C LEU A 220 -6.11 -5.42 -23.59
N ASN A 221 -5.95 -6.73 -23.85
CA ASN A 221 -5.95 -7.29 -25.19
C ASN A 221 -7.30 -7.10 -25.88
N ALA A 222 -8.41 -7.41 -25.19
CA ALA A 222 -9.74 -7.24 -25.76
C ALA A 222 -10.10 -5.78 -26.07
N ALA A 223 -9.59 -4.85 -25.24
CA ALA A 223 -9.73 -3.40 -25.39
C ALA A 223 -8.81 -2.80 -26.47
N GLY A 224 -7.84 -3.57 -26.99
CA GLY A 224 -6.83 -3.08 -27.93
C GLY A 224 -5.96 -1.99 -27.31
N VAL A 225 -5.57 -2.13 -26.04
CA VAL A 225 -4.61 -1.24 -25.40
C VAL A 225 -3.22 -1.59 -25.91
N ASN A 226 -2.47 -0.58 -26.36
CA ASN A 226 -1.08 -0.72 -26.74
C ASN A 226 -0.19 -0.60 -25.49
N PHE A 227 0.10 -1.74 -24.85
CA PHE A 227 0.89 -1.79 -23.62
C PHE A 227 2.15 -2.64 -23.79
N ALA A 228 3.06 -2.54 -22.82
CA ALA A 228 4.18 -3.45 -22.65
C ALA A 228 4.51 -3.65 -21.16
N VAL A 229 5.22 -4.73 -20.84
CA VAL A 229 5.77 -5.01 -19.50
C VAL A 229 7.31 -5.02 -19.53
N LEU A 230 7.95 -4.75 -18.39
CA LEU A 230 9.41 -4.76 -18.26
C LEU A 230 10.01 -6.19 -18.25
N GLY A 231 9.20 -7.23 -18.02
CA GLY A 231 9.68 -8.61 -17.92
C GLY A 231 10.71 -8.78 -16.79
N GLU A 232 11.82 -9.44 -17.07
CA GLU A 232 12.86 -9.74 -16.05
C GLU A 232 13.54 -8.49 -15.48
N MET A 233 13.44 -7.33 -16.14
CA MET A 233 14.03 -6.07 -15.66
C MET A 233 13.27 -5.44 -14.48
N GLU A 234 12.01 -5.82 -14.26
CA GLU A 234 11.21 -5.23 -13.19
C GLU A 234 11.64 -5.74 -11.81
N ARG A 235 12.01 -4.84 -10.91
CA ARG A 235 12.33 -5.16 -9.51
C ARG A 235 11.21 -4.68 -8.57
N CYS A 236 11.24 -5.10 -7.33
CA CYS A 236 10.33 -4.63 -6.27
C CYS A 236 10.42 -3.11 -6.16
N THR A 237 9.29 -2.43 -5.89
CA THR A 237 9.28 -0.99 -5.66
C THR A 237 9.96 -0.58 -4.34
N GLY A 238 10.23 -1.57 -3.46
CA GLY A 238 10.85 -1.34 -2.16
C GLY A 238 9.88 -0.91 -1.06
N ASP A 239 8.56 -0.86 -1.28
CA ASP A 239 7.57 -0.40 -0.27
C ASP A 239 7.76 -1.12 1.08
N SER A 240 7.84 -2.46 1.08
CA SER A 240 8.02 -3.22 2.33
C SER A 240 9.35 -2.91 3.03
N ALA A 241 10.44 -2.71 2.29
CA ALA A 241 11.72 -2.29 2.85
C ALA A 241 11.62 -0.89 3.48
N ARG A 242 10.98 0.05 2.79
CA ARG A 242 10.77 1.42 3.29
C ARG A 242 9.94 1.44 4.57
N ARG A 243 8.82 0.71 4.61
CA ARG A 243 7.92 0.70 5.79
C ARG A 243 8.46 -0.07 6.99
N SER A 244 9.43 -0.94 6.80
CA SER A 244 10.15 -1.60 7.90
C SER A 244 11.39 -0.81 8.35
N GLY A 245 11.71 0.32 7.71
CA GLY A 245 12.85 1.16 8.06
C GLY A 245 14.14 0.84 7.31
N ASN A 246 14.16 -0.15 6.40
CA ASN A 246 15.31 -0.48 5.57
C ASN A 246 15.41 0.49 4.38
N GLU A 247 15.72 1.75 4.68
CA GLU A 247 15.82 2.81 3.68
C GLU A 247 16.99 2.62 2.72
N ALA A 248 18.06 1.95 3.14
CA ALA A 248 19.19 1.64 2.25
C ALA A 248 18.77 0.68 1.12
N LEU A 249 18.09 -0.42 1.47
CA LEU A 249 17.54 -1.34 0.47
C LEU A 249 16.44 -0.68 -0.38
N PHE A 250 15.58 0.13 0.23
CA PHE A 250 14.60 0.90 -0.52
C PHE A 250 15.29 1.83 -1.54
N PHE A 251 16.33 2.55 -1.13
CA PHE A 251 17.05 3.50 -1.98
C PHE A 251 17.70 2.79 -3.18
N GLU A 252 18.38 1.66 -2.97
CA GLU A 252 18.97 0.87 -4.06
C GLU A 252 17.92 0.41 -5.07
N LEU A 253 16.79 -0.14 -4.58
CA LEU A 253 15.69 -0.58 -5.44
C LEU A 253 15.05 0.58 -6.19
N ALA A 254 14.84 1.72 -5.51
CA ALA A 254 14.24 2.90 -6.09
C ALA A 254 15.11 3.48 -7.21
N GLN A 255 16.40 3.68 -6.96
CA GLN A 255 17.34 4.19 -7.97
C GLN A 255 17.39 3.28 -9.21
N GLY A 256 17.60 1.97 -9.03
CA GLY A 256 17.65 1.04 -10.16
C GLY A 256 16.34 0.97 -10.96
N ASN A 257 15.18 1.06 -10.28
CA ASN A 257 13.89 1.14 -10.96
C ASN A 257 13.71 2.47 -11.69
N ILE A 258 14.13 3.60 -11.11
CA ILE A 258 14.05 4.92 -11.72
C ILE A 258 14.90 4.98 -12.99
N GLU A 259 16.15 4.50 -12.92
CA GLU A 259 17.04 4.38 -14.08
C GLU A 259 16.39 3.56 -15.19
N THR A 260 15.89 2.37 -14.85
CA THR A 260 15.21 1.47 -15.81
C THR A 260 14.00 2.13 -16.44
N ILE A 261 13.10 2.73 -15.65
CA ILE A 261 11.89 3.37 -16.16
C ILE A 261 12.25 4.55 -17.07
N ASN A 262 13.23 5.38 -16.68
CA ASN A 262 13.67 6.53 -17.48
C ASN A 262 14.28 6.10 -18.81
N GLU A 263 15.10 5.04 -18.83
CA GLU A 263 15.66 4.47 -20.06
C GLU A 263 14.55 3.99 -20.99
N VAL A 264 13.57 3.28 -20.45
CA VAL A 264 12.49 2.63 -21.19
C VAL A 264 11.43 3.61 -21.69
N MET A 265 11.15 4.67 -20.93
CA MET A 265 10.20 5.73 -21.34
C MET A 265 10.84 6.75 -22.26
N GLY A 266 12.16 6.96 -22.16
CA GLY A 266 12.87 8.02 -22.86
C GLY A 266 12.22 9.39 -22.62
N GLU A 267 12.03 10.16 -23.68
CA GLU A 267 11.35 11.46 -23.62
C GLU A 267 9.82 11.36 -23.65
N GLN A 268 9.26 10.14 -23.83
CA GLN A 268 7.83 9.94 -23.96
C GLN A 268 7.17 9.94 -22.58
N LYS A 269 6.21 10.86 -22.37
CA LYS A 269 5.41 10.92 -21.15
C LYS A 269 4.29 9.86 -21.15
N ARG A 270 4.69 8.59 -21.09
CA ARG A 270 3.79 7.43 -21.03
C ARG A 270 3.24 7.27 -19.61
N ARG A 271 2.10 6.59 -19.49
CA ARG A 271 1.47 6.28 -18.19
C ARG A 271 1.98 4.93 -17.69
N ILE A 272 2.02 4.77 -16.38
CA ILE A 272 2.25 3.47 -15.72
C ILE A 272 0.94 2.98 -15.13
N VAL A 273 0.51 1.75 -15.44
CA VAL A 273 -0.58 1.08 -14.73
C VAL A 273 -0.03 0.02 -13.77
N THR A 274 -0.65 -0.12 -12.60
CA THR A 274 -0.36 -1.22 -11.67
C THR A 274 -1.62 -1.77 -11.02
N THR A 275 -1.60 -3.06 -10.66
CA THR A 275 -2.67 -3.71 -9.89
C THR A 275 -2.50 -3.58 -8.38
N CYS A 276 -1.36 -3.02 -7.93
CA CYS A 276 -1.02 -2.93 -6.51
C CYS A 276 -1.03 -1.47 -6.02
N PRO A 277 -1.90 -1.10 -5.07
CA PRO A 277 -1.91 0.23 -4.47
C PRO A 277 -0.62 0.63 -3.76
N HIS A 278 0.18 -0.34 -3.29
CA HIS A 278 1.51 -0.08 -2.74
C HIS A 278 2.49 0.38 -3.83
N CYS A 279 2.44 -0.28 -5.00
CA CYS A 279 3.22 0.14 -6.16
C CYS A 279 2.76 1.51 -6.66
N LEU A 280 1.45 1.76 -6.71
CA LEU A 280 0.88 3.07 -7.05
C LEU A 280 1.45 4.18 -6.16
N GLN A 281 1.44 3.96 -4.85
CA GLN A 281 1.95 4.93 -3.89
C GLN A 281 3.46 5.16 -4.05
N THR A 282 4.26 4.09 -4.09
CA THR A 282 5.71 4.24 -4.14
C THR A 282 6.18 4.83 -5.47
N LEU A 283 5.71 4.31 -6.60
CA LEU A 283 6.06 4.83 -7.94
C LEU A 283 5.52 6.25 -8.17
N GLY A 284 4.25 6.49 -7.82
CA GLY A 284 3.57 7.73 -8.17
C GLY A 284 3.70 8.87 -7.18
N LYS A 285 4.18 8.61 -5.95
CA LYS A 285 4.29 9.63 -4.88
C LYS A 285 5.67 9.73 -4.26
N GLU A 286 6.36 8.60 -4.05
CA GLU A 286 7.63 8.58 -3.31
C GLU A 286 8.85 8.68 -4.22
N TYR A 287 8.84 8.05 -5.40
CA TYR A 287 9.96 8.13 -6.35
C TYR A 287 10.26 9.55 -6.82
N SER A 288 9.28 10.46 -6.78
CA SER A 288 9.48 11.88 -7.09
C SER A 288 10.51 12.55 -6.17
N GLN A 289 10.66 12.06 -4.93
CA GLN A 289 11.68 12.54 -3.98
C GLN A 289 13.11 12.14 -4.39
N TYR A 290 13.24 11.21 -5.35
CA TYR A 290 14.48 10.63 -5.84
C TYR A 290 14.68 10.84 -7.34
N GLY A 291 13.90 11.74 -7.96
CA GLY A 291 14.01 12.08 -9.39
C GLY A 291 13.14 11.27 -10.35
N GLY A 292 12.32 10.34 -9.88
CA GLY A 292 11.36 9.59 -10.70
C GLY A 292 9.95 10.19 -10.63
N ASP A 293 9.58 11.02 -11.60
CA ASP A 293 8.25 11.64 -11.68
C ASP A 293 7.41 10.97 -12.79
N TYR A 294 6.42 10.17 -12.39
CA TYR A 294 5.64 9.34 -13.29
C TYR A 294 4.13 9.53 -13.10
N GLU A 295 3.39 9.51 -14.20
CA GLU A 295 1.94 9.38 -14.14
C GLU A 295 1.57 7.91 -13.90
N VAL A 296 1.29 7.56 -12.64
CA VAL A 296 0.91 6.20 -12.24
C VAL A 296 -0.56 6.14 -11.92
N ILE A 297 -1.26 5.17 -12.53
CA ILE A 297 -2.67 4.88 -12.28
C ILE A 297 -2.86 3.48 -11.75
N HIS A 298 -3.92 3.32 -10.96
CA HIS A 298 -4.36 2.00 -10.56
C HIS A 298 -5.17 1.32 -11.67
N HIS A 299 -5.13 -0.02 -11.73
CA HIS A 299 -5.89 -0.79 -12.71
C HIS A 299 -7.41 -0.48 -12.65
N THR A 300 -7.98 -0.17 -11.48
CA THR A 300 -9.40 0.23 -11.37
C THR A 300 -9.69 1.55 -12.08
N GLN A 301 -8.75 2.49 -12.09
CA GLN A 301 -8.91 3.74 -12.84
C GLN A 301 -8.86 3.46 -14.35
N LEU A 302 -7.87 2.67 -14.79
CA LEU A 302 -7.76 2.28 -16.20
C LEU A 302 -9.01 1.53 -16.69
N LEU A 303 -9.48 0.55 -15.93
CA LEU A 303 -10.70 -0.19 -16.27
C LEU A 303 -11.92 0.73 -16.36
N SER A 304 -12.02 1.72 -15.47
CA SER A 304 -13.09 2.72 -15.50
C SER A 304 -13.00 3.59 -16.77
N GLU A 305 -11.81 4.05 -17.13
CA GLU A 305 -11.55 4.79 -18.37
C GLU A 305 -11.91 3.97 -19.62
N LEU A 306 -11.51 2.69 -19.67
CA LEU A 306 -11.80 1.79 -20.79
C LEU A 306 -13.30 1.51 -20.93
N THR A 307 -14.01 1.39 -19.82
CA THR A 307 -15.47 1.20 -19.79
C THR A 307 -16.20 2.46 -20.25
N ALA A 308 -15.80 3.62 -19.73
CA ALA A 308 -16.36 4.92 -20.13
C ALA A 308 -16.12 5.22 -21.63
N ALA A 309 -14.95 4.86 -22.15
CA ALA A 309 -14.60 4.96 -23.56
C ALA A 309 -15.26 3.89 -24.44
N LYS A 310 -16.06 2.97 -23.88
CA LYS A 310 -16.69 1.83 -24.56
C LYS A 310 -15.68 0.92 -25.29
N LYS A 311 -14.42 0.91 -24.87
CA LYS A 311 -13.41 -0.03 -25.36
C LYS A 311 -13.65 -1.44 -24.83
N ILE A 312 -14.28 -1.53 -23.65
CA ILE A 312 -14.83 -2.78 -23.11
C ILE A 312 -16.33 -2.61 -22.88
N SER A 313 -17.08 -3.68 -23.12
CA SER A 313 -18.51 -3.75 -22.81
C SER A 313 -18.71 -4.85 -21.79
N VAL A 314 -19.27 -4.49 -20.65
CA VAL A 314 -19.65 -5.40 -19.59
C VAL A 314 -21.12 -5.81 -19.83
N GLU A 315 -21.41 -7.12 -19.82
CA GLU A 315 -22.80 -7.60 -19.77
C GLU A 315 -23.32 -7.49 -18.35
N ARG A 316 -24.56 -7.02 -18.24
CA ARG A 316 -25.28 -7.17 -16.99
C ARG A 316 -25.55 -8.66 -16.79
N SER A 317 -24.96 -9.25 -15.75
CA SER A 317 -25.27 -10.62 -15.34
C SER A 317 -26.79 -10.78 -15.17
N LYS A 318 -27.33 -11.94 -15.58
CA LYS A 318 -28.76 -12.27 -15.35
C LYS A 318 -29.07 -12.49 -13.87
N GLU A 319 -28.06 -12.87 -13.10
CA GLU A 319 -28.14 -13.03 -11.64
C GLU A 319 -27.48 -11.82 -10.98
N VAL A 320 -28.17 -11.22 -10.01
CA VAL A 320 -27.61 -10.14 -9.20
C VAL A 320 -26.66 -10.76 -8.19
N ASP A 321 -25.37 -10.46 -8.32
CA ASP A 321 -24.37 -10.84 -7.33
C ASP A 321 -24.31 -9.78 -6.22
N MET A 322 -24.31 -10.21 -4.96
CA MET A 322 -24.20 -9.32 -3.81
C MET A 322 -22.72 -9.26 -3.42
N ILE A 323 -22.12 -8.09 -3.67
CA ILE A 323 -20.69 -7.88 -3.52
C ILE A 323 -20.44 -6.82 -2.45
N THR A 324 -19.47 -7.05 -1.57
CA THR A 324 -18.90 -5.99 -0.73
C THR A 324 -17.48 -5.68 -1.18
N PHE A 325 -17.08 -4.42 -1.16
CA PHE A 325 -15.73 -4.01 -1.56
C PHE A 325 -14.87 -3.69 -0.34
N HIS A 326 -13.71 -4.34 -0.23
CA HIS A 326 -12.68 -3.91 0.70
C HIS A 326 -11.81 -2.84 0.06
N ASP A 327 -11.98 -1.58 0.49
CA ASP A 327 -11.10 -0.49 0.09
C ASP A 327 -9.69 -0.66 0.67
N PRO A 328 -8.66 -0.87 -0.16
CA PRO A 328 -7.27 -0.89 0.29
C PRO A 328 -6.87 0.48 0.82
N CYS A 329 -6.20 0.52 1.97
CA CYS A 329 -5.81 1.79 2.59
C CYS A 329 -4.91 2.66 1.70
N TYR A 330 -4.00 2.05 0.94
CA TYR A 330 -3.15 2.74 -0.02
C TYR A 330 -3.92 3.27 -1.24
N LEU A 331 -5.04 2.65 -1.61
CA LEU A 331 -5.87 3.09 -2.74
C LEU A 331 -6.80 4.24 -2.32
N GLY A 332 -7.63 4.00 -1.31
CA GLY A 332 -8.66 4.94 -0.87
C GLY A 332 -8.12 6.05 0.03
N ARG A 333 -7.55 5.70 1.19
CA ARG A 333 -7.13 6.70 2.18
C ARG A 333 -5.91 7.51 1.71
N GLN A 334 -4.89 6.83 1.18
CA GLN A 334 -3.65 7.52 0.80
C GLN A 334 -3.71 8.18 -0.58
N ASN A 335 -4.39 7.56 -1.57
CA ASN A 335 -4.43 8.06 -2.94
C ASN A 335 -5.79 8.62 -3.38
N GLY A 336 -6.82 8.51 -2.53
CA GLY A 336 -8.13 9.14 -2.78
C GLY A 336 -9.00 8.42 -3.80
N ILE A 337 -8.63 7.22 -4.24
CA ILE A 337 -9.33 6.43 -5.26
C ILE A 337 -10.37 5.56 -4.55
N VAL A 338 -11.64 5.95 -4.65
CA VAL A 338 -12.77 5.35 -3.91
C VAL A 338 -13.94 5.06 -4.84
N GLU A 339 -14.19 5.92 -5.83
CA GLU A 339 -15.38 5.81 -6.68
C GLU A 339 -15.18 4.84 -7.84
N GLU A 340 -14.00 4.83 -8.46
CA GLU A 340 -13.71 4.00 -9.64
C GLU A 340 -13.91 2.50 -9.38
N PRO A 341 -13.45 1.92 -8.26
CA PRO A 341 -13.74 0.53 -7.91
C PRO A 341 -15.26 0.24 -7.81
N ARG A 342 -16.02 1.15 -7.21
CA ARG A 342 -17.47 1.00 -7.02
C ARG A 342 -18.23 1.08 -8.33
N GLN A 343 -17.88 2.05 -9.17
CA GLN A 343 -18.50 2.22 -10.48
C GLN A 343 -18.31 0.98 -11.35
N LEU A 344 -17.11 0.39 -11.35
CA LEU A 344 -16.84 -0.85 -12.08
C LEU A 344 -17.70 -2.03 -11.61
N LEU A 345 -17.89 -2.19 -10.31
CA LEU A 345 -18.75 -3.23 -9.77
C LEU A 345 -20.23 -2.99 -10.14
N LEU A 346 -20.71 -1.75 -10.09
CA LEU A 346 -22.07 -1.42 -10.51
C LEU A 346 -22.30 -1.68 -12.01
N ASP A 347 -21.28 -1.47 -12.84
CA ASP A 347 -21.34 -1.72 -14.28
C ASP A 347 -21.48 -3.22 -14.61
N THR A 348 -21.09 -4.14 -13.71
CA THR A 348 -21.27 -5.60 -13.86
C THR A 348 -22.67 -6.11 -13.46
N ASN A 349 -23.59 -5.21 -13.09
CA ASN A 349 -24.90 -5.52 -12.51
C ASN A 349 -24.84 -6.13 -11.09
N ALA A 350 -23.73 -5.94 -10.38
CA ALA A 350 -23.64 -6.31 -8.98
C ALA A 350 -24.48 -5.37 -8.10
N PHE A 351 -25.04 -5.93 -7.03
CA PHE A 351 -25.56 -5.16 -5.91
C PHE A 351 -24.42 -4.96 -4.90
N VAL A 352 -23.88 -3.75 -4.86
CA VAL A 352 -22.78 -3.40 -3.96
C VAL A 352 -23.32 -3.03 -2.58
N ILE A 353 -22.92 -3.80 -1.56
CA ILE A 353 -23.23 -3.54 -0.15
C ILE A 353 -21.96 -3.12 0.60
N GLU A 354 -21.98 -1.93 1.20
CA GLU A 354 -20.82 -1.39 1.91
C GLU A 354 -20.67 -2.01 3.30
N MET A 355 -19.43 -2.25 3.71
CA MET A 355 -19.10 -2.52 5.12
C MET A 355 -19.28 -1.24 5.96
N PRO A 356 -19.51 -1.35 7.29
CA PRO A 356 -19.61 -0.17 8.16
C PRO A 356 -18.43 0.79 8.01
N ARG A 357 -17.21 0.25 7.90
CA ARG A 357 -15.99 1.01 7.62
C ARG A 357 -15.56 0.78 6.17
N HIS A 358 -15.74 1.80 5.33
CA HIS A 358 -15.46 1.79 3.89
C HIS A 358 -14.87 3.13 3.41
N GLY A 359 -14.48 3.19 2.14
CA GLY A 359 -13.83 4.33 1.51
C GLY A 359 -12.55 4.74 2.24
N LYS A 360 -12.37 6.05 2.48
CA LYS A 360 -11.21 6.58 3.24
C LYS A 360 -11.17 6.10 4.70
N GLN A 361 -12.33 5.73 5.26
CA GLN A 361 -12.48 5.23 6.63
C GLN A 361 -12.35 3.70 6.74
N SER A 362 -11.98 3.00 5.65
CA SER A 362 -11.86 1.54 5.61
C SER A 362 -10.93 0.95 6.66
N PHE A 363 -11.30 -0.16 7.27
CA PHE A 363 -10.44 -0.85 8.22
C PHE A 363 -9.33 -1.64 7.50
N CYS A 364 -8.11 -1.59 8.02
CA CYS A 364 -6.94 -2.21 7.41
C CYS A 364 -7.08 -3.73 7.29
N CYS A 365 -6.55 -4.32 6.21
CA CYS A 365 -6.48 -5.78 6.04
C CYS A 365 -5.38 -6.43 6.91
N GLY A 366 -4.37 -5.66 7.35
CA GLY A 366 -3.28 -6.14 8.19
C GLY A 366 -1.91 -6.19 7.51
N ALA A 367 -1.79 -6.24 6.17
CA ALA A 367 -0.52 -6.48 5.48
C ALA A 367 0.45 -5.30 5.36
N GLY A 368 -0.06 -4.06 5.38
CA GLY A 368 0.79 -2.86 5.20
C GLY A 368 1.82 -2.72 6.32
N GLY A 369 2.83 -1.87 6.17
CA GLY A 369 3.82 -1.69 7.24
C GLY A 369 4.79 -2.86 7.39
N ALA A 370 5.02 -3.60 6.29
CA ALA A 370 5.80 -4.85 6.21
C ALA A 370 5.22 -6.05 6.97
N GLN A 371 3.98 -5.97 7.45
CA GLN A 371 3.32 -7.06 8.19
C GLN A 371 3.08 -8.31 7.36
N MET A 372 2.96 -8.19 6.02
CA MET A 372 2.84 -9.33 5.10
C MET A 372 3.95 -10.39 5.27
N TRP A 373 5.09 -10.00 5.84
CA TRP A 373 6.31 -10.81 5.89
C TRP A 373 6.64 -11.30 7.30
N LYS A 374 5.76 -11.11 8.28
CA LYS A 374 5.98 -11.53 9.66
C LYS A 374 4.68 -11.92 10.35
N GLU A 375 4.81 -12.62 11.47
CA GLU A 375 3.67 -12.86 12.34
C GLU A 375 3.23 -11.57 13.06
N GLU A 376 1.93 -11.43 13.22
CA GLU A 376 1.32 -10.27 13.85
C GLU A 376 1.53 -10.29 15.39
N GLU A 377 1.72 -9.12 16.00
CA GLU A 377 1.99 -8.97 17.44
C GLU A 377 0.83 -9.48 18.31
N HIS A 378 1.15 -9.83 19.56
CA HIS A 378 0.17 -10.35 20.50
C HIS A 378 -1.00 -9.38 20.71
N GLY A 379 -2.22 -9.94 20.64
CA GLY A 379 -3.46 -9.24 20.92
C GLY A 379 -4.62 -10.21 21.06
N THR A 380 -5.82 -9.66 21.20
CA THR A 380 -7.07 -10.43 21.35
C THR A 380 -7.56 -11.09 20.05
N ALA A 381 -7.19 -10.52 18.89
CA ALA A 381 -7.54 -11.06 17.57
C ALA A 381 -6.53 -10.64 16.49
N PRO A 382 -6.45 -11.37 15.37
CA PRO A 382 -5.75 -10.88 14.18
C PRO A 382 -6.52 -9.77 13.45
N VAL A 383 -5.81 -8.82 12.83
CA VAL A 383 -6.42 -7.72 12.07
C VAL A 383 -7.18 -8.23 10.85
N ASN A 384 -6.59 -9.16 10.10
CA ASN A 384 -7.19 -9.69 8.89
C ASN A 384 -8.48 -10.46 9.16
N VAL A 385 -8.51 -11.28 10.21
CA VAL A 385 -9.71 -11.99 10.68
C VAL A 385 -10.82 -11.02 11.08
N THR A 386 -10.45 -9.95 11.81
CA THR A 386 -11.41 -8.91 12.21
C THR A 386 -12.02 -8.24 10.98
N ARG A 387 -11.20 -7.94 9.95
CA ARG A 387 -11.69 -7.36 8.70
C ARG A 387 -12.56 -8.33 7.90
N TYR A 388 -12.14 -9.59 7.79
CA TYR A 388 -12.91 -10.63 7.11
C TYR A 388 -14.31 -10.78 7.74
N ASN A 389 -14.39 -10.85 9.07
CA ASN A 389 -15.68 -10.97 9.76
C ASN A 389 -16.61 -9.76 9.51
N GLU A 390 -16.06 -8.55 9.44
CA GLU A 390 -16.83 -7.35 9.07
C GLU A 390 -17.37 -7.46 7.63
N ALA A 391 -16.56 -7.98 6.70
CA ALA A 391 -16.97 -8.18 5.31
C ALA A 391 -18.04 -9.27 5.19
N ALA A 392 -17.84 -10.42 5.82
CA ALA A 392 -18.79 -11.53 5.83
C ALA A 392 -20.13 -11.16 6.49
N ALA A 393 -20.12 -10.29 7.51
CA ALA A 393 -21.32 -9.83 8.19
C ALA A 393 -22.26 -8.99 7.28
N THR A 394 -21.78 -8.51 6.12
CA THR A 394 -22.66 -7.85 5.14
C THR A 394 -23.62 -8.83 4.47
N GLY A 395 -23.32 -10.13 4.49
CA GLY A 395 -24.07 -11.16 3.76
C GLY A 395 -23.70 -11.28 2.28
N ALA A 396 -22.70 -10.52 1.81
CA ALA A 396 -22.16 -10.64 0.47
C ALA A 396 -21.53 -12.01 0.23
N LYS A 397 -21.73 -12.57 -0.97
CA LYS A 397 -21.10 -13.83 -1.41
C LYS A 397 -19.72 -13.59 -2.00
N THR A 398 -19.42 -12.36 -2.38
CA THR A 398 -18.12 -11.97 -2.90
C THR A 398 -17.59 -10.75 -2.17
N ILE A 399 -16.35 -10.85 -1.70
CA ILE A 399 -15.55 -9.73 -1.22
C ILE A 399 -14.64 -9.31 -2.37
N ALA A 400 -14.99 -8.20 -3.01
CA ALA A 400 -14.15 -7.59 -4.03
C ALA A 400 -12.97 -6.87 -3.38
N VAL A 401 -11.79 -7.01 -3.97
CA VAL A 401 -10.55 -6.31 -3.58
C VAL A 401 -9.94 -5.62 -4.79
N GLY A 402 -9.01 -4.69 -4.52
CA GLY A 402 -8.19 -4.05 -5.55
C GLY A 402 -6.74 -3.94 -5.11
N CYS A 403 -6.23 -4.94 -4.41
CA CYS A 403 -4.88 -4.99 -3.89
C CYS A 403 -4.47 -6.45 -3.64
N PRO A 404 -3.33 -6.92 -4.20
CA PRO A 404 -2.86 -8.29 -3.98
C PRO A 404 -2.62 -8.63 -2.51
N PHE A 405 -2.05 -7.71 -1.72
CA PHE A 405 -1.90 -7.94 -0.28
C PHE A 405 -3.24 -8.03 0.45
N CYS A 406 -4.21 -7.19 0.10
CA CYS A 406 -5.55 -7.31 0.70
C CYS A 406 -6.23 -8.63 0.31
N MET A 407 -6.01 -9.13 -0.90
CA MET A 407 -6.49 -10.45 -1.31
C MET A 407 -5.98 -11.52 -0.34
N THR A 408 -4.65 -11.66 -0.22
CA THR A 408 -4.03 -12.67 0.63
C THR A 408 -4.49 -12.55 2.08
N MET A 409 -4.50 -11.34 2.65
CA MET A 409 -4.91 -11.18 4.05
C MET A 409 -6.38 -11.55 4.28
N ILE A 410 -7.28 -11.21 3.36
CA ILE A 410 -8.71 -11.51 3.52
C ILE A 410 -8.97 -13.00 3.32
N GLU A 411 -8.27 -13.65 2.38
CA GLU A 411 -8.31 -15.11 2.21
C GLU A 411 -7.75 -15.83 3.45
N ASP A 412 -6.61 -15.39 4.00
CA ASP A 412 -6.04 -15.92 5.24
C ASP A 412 -6.94 -15.67 6.48
N GLY A 413 -7.84 -14.69 6.39
CA GLY A 413 -8.85 -14.42 7.40
C GLY A 413 -9.93 -15.51 7.50
N VAL A 414 -10.05 -16.38 6.49
CA VAL A 414 -11.02 -17.48 6.42
C VAL A 414 -10.58 -18.63 7.33
N LYS A 415 -11.23 -18.78 8.48
CA LYS A 415 -10.81 -19.75 9.51
C LYS A 415 -11.34 -21.18 9.35
N THR A 416 -12.39 -21.40 8.57
CA THR A 416 -13.00 -22.73 8.42
C THR A 416 -13.44 -22.99 6.98
N LYS A 417 -13.43 -24.26 6.57
CA LYS A 417 -13.95 -24.69 5.25
C LYS A 417 -15.39 -24.26 5.01
N GLU A 418 -16.23 -24.24 6.06
CA GLU A 418 -17.61 -23.77 5.97
C GLU A 418 -17.73 -22.26 5.69
N MET A 419 -16.70 -21.48 6.05
CA MET A 419 -16.61 -20.05 5.71
C MET A 419 -16.08 -19.85 4.29
N GLU A 420 -15.13 -20.70 3.87
CA GLU A 420 -14.55 -20.73 2.53
C GLU A 420 -15.59 -21.06 1.45
N GLU A 421 -16.51 -21.99 1.72
CA GLU A 421 -17.60 -22.34 0.80
C GLU A 421 -18.68 -21.24 0.68
N LYS A 422 -18.69 -20.23 1.56
CA LYS A 422 -19.74 -19.19 1.62
C LYS A 422 -19.36 -17.87 0.98
N VAL A 423 -18.08 -17.49 1.01
CA VAL A 423 -17.62 -16.16 0.57
C VAL A 423 -16.36 -16.27 -0.28
N GLN A 424 -16.43 -15.77 -1.52
CA GLN A 424 -15.30 -15.73 -2.44
C GLN A 424 -14.57 -14.39 -2.35
N VAL A 425 -13.24 -14.40 -2.36
CA VAL A 425 -12.44 -13.17 -2.44
C VAL A 425 -11.93 -13.03 -3.88
N ARG A 426 -12.21 -11.88 -4.51
CA ARG A 426 -11.96 -11.68 -5.94
C ARG A 426 -11.46 -10.28 -6.22
N ASP A 427 -10.52 -10.14 -7.14
CA ASP A 427 -10.06 -8.84 -7.58
C ASP A 427 -11.07 -8.26 -8.59
N ILE A 428 -11.21 -6.94 -8.61
CA ILE A 428 -12.09 -6.25 -9.56
C ILE A 428 -11.72 -6.58 -11.00
N ALA A 429 -10.44 -6.75 -11.34
CA ALA A 429 -10.03 -7.15 -12.68
C ALA A 429 -10.62 -8.51 -13.08
N GLU A 430 -10.70 -9.47 -12.16
CA GLU A 430 -11.31 -10.79 -12.41
C GLU A 430 -12.82 -10.68 -12.66
N ILE A 431 -13.51 -9.91 -11.81
CA ILE A 431 -14.96 -9.68 -11.92
C ILE A 431 -15.30 -8.99 -13.25
N VAL A 432 -14.54 -7.95 -13.61
CA VAL A 432 -14.73 -7.24 -14.88
C VAL A 432 -14.43 -8.14 -16.07
N ALA A 433 -13.33 -8.89 -16.04
CA ALA A 433 -12.93 -9.77 -17.15
C ALA A 433 -13.97 -10.87 -17.43
N GLU A 434 -14.59 -11.44 -16.39
CA GLU A 434 -15.68 -12.43 -16.55
C GLU A 434 -16.96 -11.82 -17.08
N ALA A 435 -17.27 -10.59 -16.68
CA ALA A 435 -18.47 -9.89 -17.11
C ALA A 435 -18.34 -9.28 -18.52
N MET A 436 -17.15 -9.28 -19.14
CA MET A 436 -16.96 -8.77 -20.49
C MET A 436 -17.65 -9.63 -21.57
N LYS A 437 -18.31 -8.95 -22.52
CA LYS A 437 -18.80 -9.60 -23.75
C LYS A 437 -17.65 -10.25 -24.50
N LYS A 438 -17.76 -11.54 -24.82
CA LYS A 438 -16.92 -12.11 -25.88
C LYS A 438 -17.23 -11.36 -27.19
N LYS A 439 -16.23 -10.69 -27.77
CA LYS A 439 -16.36 -10.18 -29.14
C LYS A 439 -16.80 -11.35 -30.03
N PRO A 440 -17.79 -11.18 -30.92
CA PRO A 440 -18.05 -12.19 -31.94
C PRO A 440 -16.73 -12.42 -32.68
N ALA A 441 -16.34 -13.69 -32.86
CA ALA A 441 -15.17 -14.01 -33.68
C ALA A 441 -15.34 -13.31 -35.05
N ALA A 442 -14.32 -12.56 -35.47
CA ALA A 442 -14.32 -11.98 -36.80
C ALA A 442 -14.57 -13.11 -37.81
N LYS A 443 -15.61 -13.00 -38.63
CA LYS A 443 -15.85 -13.97 -39.70
C LYS A 443 -14.58 -14.01 -40.56
N PRO A 444 -14.03 -15.19 -40.87
CA PRO A 444 -12.92 -15.28 -41.80
C PRO A 444 -13.36 -14.60 -43.11
N ALA A 445 -12.49 -13.74 -43.65
CA ALA A 445 -12.73 -13.07 -44.91
C ALA A 445 -13.05 -14.14 -45.97
N GLU A 446 -14.22 -14.03 -46.59
CA GLU A 446 -14.54 -14.87 -47.75
C GLU A 446 -13.48 -14.58 -48.83
N PRO A 447 -12.89 -15.63 -49.44
CA PRO A 447 -11.95 -15.43 -50.52
C PRO A 447 -12.67 -14.71 -51.66
N GLU A 448 -12.08 -13.60 -52.13
CA GLU A 448 -12.54 -12.92 -53.35
C GLU A 448 -12.57 -13.94 -54.50
N ALA A 449 -13.74 -14.06 -55.14
CA ALA A 449 -14.02 -15.00 -56.22
C ALA A 449 -13.55 -14.49 -57.58
#